data_AF-A0A4P7UJS8-F1
#
_entry.id   AF-A0A4P7UJS8-F1
#
_cell.length_a   1.000
_cell.length_b   1.000
_cell.length_c   1.000
_cell.angle_alpha   90.00
_cell.angle_beta   90.00
_cell.angle_gamma   90.00
#
_symmetry.space_group_name_H-M   'P 1'
#
loop_
_entity.id
_entity.type
_entity.pdbx_description
1 polymer ?
#
loop_
_entity_poly.entity_id
_entity_poly.type
_entity_poly.pdbx_seq_one_letter_code
_entity_poly.pdbx_strand_id
1 'polypeptide(L)' 'METNELLQILACPKCLGNLVALEDNGSVAAFACKVCGVAYPVRDNIPIMLVEESVPLDEWNRQHPAAREKA' A
#
# COMPACT_ATOMS: atom_id res chain seq x y z
N MET A 1 20.02 23.81 -3.60
CA MET A 1 19.58 22.42 -3.41
C MET A 1 18.24 22.53 -2.72
N GLU A 2 17.17 22.47 -3.52
CA GLU A 2 15.82 22.79 -3.07
C GLU A 2 15.26 21.62 -2.27
N THR A 3 14.72 21.90 -1.09
CA THR A 3 13.97 21.00 -0.17
C THR A 3 12.72 20.36 -0.84
N ASN A 4 12.51 20.54 -2.15
CA ASN A 4 11.29 20.27 -2.91
C ASN A 4 11.11 18.79 -3.34
N GLU A 5 12.14 17.94 -3.24
CA GLU A 5 12.02 16.49 -3.50
C GLU A 5 11.67 15.66 -2.24
N LEU A 6 11.55 16.32 -1.07
CA LEU A 6 11.34 15.67 0.24
C LEU A 6 9.91 15.17 0.48
N LEU A 7 8.94 15.56 -0.36
CA LEU A 7 7.60 14.99 -0.35
C LEU A 7 7.57 13.78 -1.28
N GLN A 8 8.26 12.71 -0.87
CA GLN A 8 8.19 11.45 -1.59
C GLN A 8 6.72 11.02 -1.73
N ILE A 9 6.35 10.77 -2.98
CA ILE A 9 5.17 10.00 -3.38
C ILE A 9 5.05 8.80 -2.42
N LEU A 10 3.86 8.64 -1.83
CA LEU A 10 3.51 7.66 -0.79
C LEU A 10 4.51 6.50 -0.59
N ALA A 11 5.21 6.48 0.55
CA ALA A 11 6.21 5.46 0.89
C ALA A 11 5.74 4.57 2.05
N CYS A 12 6.34 3.37 2.17
CA CYS A 12 6.03 2.43 3.25
C CYS A 12 6.37 3.04 4.62
N PRO A 13 5.45 3.10 5.60
CA PRO A 13 5.71 3.71 6.90
C PRO A 13 6.70 2.90 7.75
N LYS A 14 6.90 1.62 7.44
CA LYS A 14 7.83 0.73 8.18
C LYS A 14 9.26 0.81 7.67
N CYS A 15 9.47 0.86 6.35
CA CYS A 15 10.81 0.77 5.75
C CYS A 15 11.16 1.93 4.82
N LEU A 16 10.23 2.87 4.59
CA LEU A 16 10.34 4.00 3.67
C LEU A 16 10.61 3.59 2.21
N GLY A 17 10.37 2.32 1.87
CA GLY A 17 10.50 1.81 0.51
C GLY A 17 9.26 2.05 -0.35
N ASN A 18 9.35 1.68 -1.63
CA ASN A 18 8.26 1.83 -2.59
C ASN A 18 7.03 0.99 -2.22
N LEU A 19 5.87 1.55 -2.53
CA LEU A 19 4.57 0.90 -2.44
C LEU A 19 4.00 0.64 -3.82
N VAL A 20 3.23 -0.43 -3.95
CA VAL A 20 2.45 -0.76 -5.13
C VAL A 20 0.97 -0.63 -4.78
N ALA A 21 0.21 0.13 -5.57
CA ALA A 21 -1.23 0.20 -5.40
C ALA A 21 -1.87 -1.12 -5.87
N LEU A 22 -2.69 -1.71 -5.00
CA LEU A 22 -3.54 -2.85 -5.31
C LEU A 22 -4.95 -2.34 -5.61
N GLU A 23 -5.44 -2.58 -6.82
CA GLU A 23 -6.79 -2.22 -7.24
C GLU A 23 -7.74 -3.40 -7.10
N ASP A 24 -8.92 -3.15 -6.53
CA ASP A 24 -10.05 -4.07 -6.53
C ASP A 24 -11.30 -3.34 -7.03
N ASN A 25 -12.06 -3.97 -7.92
CA ASN A 25 -13.26 -3.39 -8.55
C ASN A 25 -13.05 -1.97 -9.13
N GLY A 26 -11.86 -1.68 -9.66
CA GLY A 26 -11.53 -0.41 -10.32
C GLY A 26 -11.18 0.74 -9.37
N SER A 27 -10.98 0.47 -8.08
CA SER A 27 -10.50 1.45 -7.10
C SER A 27 -9.31 0.90 -6.30
N VAL A 28 -8.47 1.78 -5.78
CA VAL A 28 -7.33 1.34 -4.94
C VAL A 28 -7.87 0.81 -3.61
N ALA A 29 -7.68 -0.47 -3.37
CA ALA A 29 -8.13 -1.17 -2.18
C ALA A 29 -7.02 -1.30 -1.12
N ALA A 30 -5.75 -1.29 -1.52
CA ALA A 30 -4.62 -1.29 -0.60
C ALA A 30 -3.32 -0.79 -1.25
N PHE A 31 -2.31 -0.54 -0.43
CA PHE A 31 -0.92 -0.34 -0.84
C PHE A 31 -0.04 -1.48 -0.32
N ALA A 32 0.58 -2.23 -1.22
CA ALA A 32 1.46 -3.33 -0.88
C ALA A 32 2.92 -2.88 -0.80
N CYS A 33 3.61 -3.29 0.26
CA CYS A 33 5.07 -3.24 0.35
C CYS A 33 5.64 -4.65 0.16
N LYS A 34 6.23 -4.93 -1.00
CA LYS A 34 6.83 -6.24 -1.31
C LYS A 34 8.02 -6.58 -0.40
N VAL A 35 8.77 -5.57 0.05
CA VAL A 35 9.93 -5.74 0.93
C VAL A 35 9.50 -6.15 2.34
N CYS A 36 8.46 -5.51 2.87
CA CYS A 36 7.95 -5.83 4.21
C CYS A 36 6.95 -7.01 4.22
N GLY A 37 6.42 -7.41 3.06
CA GLY A 37 5.43 -8.47 2.94
C GLY A 37 4.07 -8.10 3.55
N VAL A 38 3.70 -6.82 3.51
CA VAL A 38 2.46 -6.30 4.10
C VAL A 38 1.65 -5.48 3.09
N ALA A 39 0.34 -5.40 3.32
CA ALA A 39 -0.57 -4.51 2.65
C ALA A 39 -1.20 -3.52 3.65
N TYR A 40 -1.34 -2.27 3.22
CA TYR A 40 -2.02 -1.20 3.94
C TYR A 40 -3.39 -0.98 3.32
N PRO A 41 -4.49 -1.36 3.96
CA PRO A 41 -5.82 -1.27 3.38
C PRO A 41 -6.27 0.18 3.21
N VAL A 42 -7.10 0.43 2.20
CA VAL A 42 -7.82 1.69 1.99
C VAL A 42 -9.25 1.50 2.51
N ARG A 43 -9.66 2.32 3.47
CA ARG A 43 -11.03 2.32 4.04
C ARG A 43 -11.61 3.71 3.84
N ASP A 44 -12.83 3.80 3.32
CA ASP A 44 -13.49 5.08 3.04
C ASP A 44 -12.66 6.04 2.17
N ASN A 45 -11.91 5.49 1.19
CA ASN A 45 -10.94 6.21 0.35
C ASN A 45 -9.75 6.83 1.12
N ILE A 46 -9.51 6.42 2.37
CA ILE A 46 -8.37 6.84 3.19
C ILE A 46 -7.40 5.66 3.34
N PRO A 47 -6.14 5.80 2.91
CA PRO A 47 -5.11 4.78 3.13
C PRO A 47 -4.76 4.69 4.61
N ILE A 48 -4.92 3.51 5.22
CA ILE A 48 -4.55 3.27 6.60
C ILE A 48 -3.05 2.96 6.66
N MET A 49 -2.24 4.00 6.72
CA MET A 49 -0.76 3.95 6.72
C MET A 49 -0.16 3.74 8.12
N LEU A 50 -0.82 2.93 8.95
CA LEU A 50 -0.34 2.58 10.30
C LEU A 50 0.29 1.19 10.24
N VAL A 51 1.44 1.02 10.90
CA VAL A 51 2.18 -0.25 10.88
C VAL A 51 1.39 -1.34 11.61
N GLU A 52 0.68 -0.97 12.68
CA GLU A 52 -0.14 -1.87 13.50
C GLU A 52 -1.41 -2.36 12.78
N GLU A 53 -1.94 -1.55 11.86
CA GLU A 53 -3.13 -1.89 11.04
C GLU A 53 -2.77 -2.58 9.72
N SER A 54 -1.48 -2.81 9.47
CA SER A 54 -1.03 -3.53 8.28
C SER A 54 -1.41 -5.01 8.37
N VAL A 55 -1.75 -5.59 7.23
CA VAL A 55 -2.06 -7.02 7.12
C VAL A 55 -1.00 -7.74 6.31
N PRO A 56 -0.72 -9.03 6.59
CA PRO A 56 0.20 -9.82 5.76
C PRO A 56 -0.26 -9.81 4.30
N LEU A 57 0.66 -9.54 3.37
CA LEU A 57 0.33 -9.42 1.94
C LEU A 57 -0.28 -10.72 1.38
N ASP A 58 0.23 -11.88 1.82
CA ASP A 58 -0.32 -13.18 1.44
C ASP A 58 -1.75 -13.39 1.92
N GLU A 59 -2.07 -12.89 3.12
CA GLU A 59 -3.42 -12.97 3.66
C GLU A 59 -4.38 -12.03 2.90
N TRP A 60 -3.93 -10.81 2.64
CA TRP A 60 -4.67 -9.85 1.81
C TRP A 60 -5.02 -10.42 0.44
N ASN A 61 -4.03 -11.02 -0.25
CA ASN A 61 -4.22 -11.62 -1.58
C ASN A 61 -5.21 -12.79 -1.57
N ARG A 62 -5.26 -13.59 -0.48
CA ARG A 62 -6.26 -14.66 -0.33
C ARG A 62 -7.67 -14.11 -0.15
N GLN A 63 -7.82 -12.98 0.55
CA GLN A 63 -9.12 -12.35 0.78
C GLN A 63 -9.60 -11.55 -0.46
N HIS A 64 -8.68 -11.05 -1.27
CA HIS A 64 -8.96 -10.24 -2.47
C HIS A 64 -8.33 -10.87 -3.72
N PRO A 65 -8.83 -12.02 -4.21
CA PRO A 65 -8.23 -12.72 -5.35
C PRO A 65 -8.34 -11.94 -6.67
N ALA A 66 -9.25 -10.97 -6.75
CA ALA A 66 -9.41 -10.09 -7.90
C ALA A 66 -8.46 -8.88 -7.86
N ALA A 67 -7.82 -8.61 -6.72
CA ALA A 67 -6.96 -7.45 -6.57
C ALA A 67 -5.70 -7.57 -7.44
N ARG A 68 -5.37 -6.53 -8.20
CA ARG A 68 -4.22 -6.52 -9.11
C ARG A 68 -3.33 -5.31 -8.87
N GLU A 69 -2.04 -5.48 -9.13
CA GLU A 69 -1.09 -4.36 -9.13
C GLU A 69 -1.49 -3.39 -10.24
N LYS A 70 -1.67 -2.12 -9.87
CA LYS A 70 -1.81 -1.04 -10.84
C LYS A 70 -0.46 -0.80 -11.50
N ALA A 71 -0.40 -0.90 -12.83
CA ALA A 71 0.77 -0.57 -13.63
C ALA A 71 1.01 0.95 -13.70
#